data_AF-A0A3N4LG88-F1
#
_entry.id   AF-A0A3N4LG88-F1
#
_cell.length_a   1.000
_cell.length_b   1.000
_cell.length_c   1.000
_cell.angle_alpha   90.00
_cell.angle_beta   90.00
_cell.angle_gamma   90.00
#
_symmetry.space_group_name_H-M   'P 1'
#
loop_
_entity.id
_entity.type
_entity.pdbx_description
1 polymer ?
#
loop_
_entity_poly.entity_id
_entity_poly.type
_entity_poly.pdbx_seq_one_letter_code
_entity_poly.pdbx_strand_id
1 'polypeptide(L)'
;MFFSKSSFAALLLAMPISQVTATFGGFPTSPITTDLVSTKLRYARSMGGYPTEVKTDLHSIPHANTPRSERIMGRDAGSVISEGVRLSNDFWNYFWDSDKQHYVSKRQTSETLGDFNGTLLWGYVVGTQGLLEAQAQSGEFSDEITAALGTNGIGKFFQSSLNAYTAWVYPGTDKDAYYDDNAQVAIAFLRAYELGLPDKAMYLTQAQKVIDFLSGGWDETNGGVTWHYGNAGRNAVTTSLTAVAMLRLVKLGQVTPGMSKSQLMAFAVKCIEWVLTELQVDSGLIKDGPNDAQIYTYNTGLAIHAISLMNELNPSYNGGAKARTLVNAALDRSKGLFDTSVTNAEHRYWWDNVFFCQLLVEGLAEYVRVFGNDNKALASQIKTEFQRHTDYIMTYLKDGSDGLYWRGLELYTINEDTLAAYKTLTGDTTRQPKYAQEERYYDAASKALPIAQRGMAKTVIGQGGVARILLIAARYL
;
A
#
# COMPACT_ATOMS: atom_id res chain seq x y z
N MET A 1 5.38 -30.07 -33.45
CA MET A 1 6.16 -29.63 -34.63
C MET A 1 5.71 -28.21 -34.96
N PHE A 2 6.64 -27.25 -34.80
CA PHE A 2 6.77 -25.87 -35.28
C PHE A 2 5.59 -25.05 -35.89
N PHE A 3 5.41 -23.82 -35.35
CA PHE A 3 5.33 -22.45 -35.98
C PHE A 3 4.45 -22.22 -37.25
N SER A 4 3.82 -21.08 -37.57
CA SER A 4 3.70 -19.71 -37.02
C SER A 4 2.82 -18.82 -37.92
N LYS A 5 2.30 -17.71 -37.35
CA LYS A 5 2.12 -16.33 -37.89
C LYS A 5 1.41 -16.09 -39.25
N SER A 6 0.38 -15.22 -39.26
CA SER A 6 0.46 -13.80 -39.69
C SER A 6 -0.89 -13.18 -40.09
N SER A 7 -1.13 -11.96 -39.57
CA SER A 7 -1.78 -10.79 -40.19
C SER A 7 -3.27 -10.78 -40.55
N PHE A 8 -4.01 -9.75 -40.10
CA PHE A 8 -4.58 -8.73 -40.99
C PHE A 8 -5.14 -7.52 -40.21
N ALA A 9 -4.96 -6.33 -40.79
CA ALA A 9 -5.37 -5.03 -40.29
C ALA A 9 -6.64 -4.51 -41.01
N ALA A 10 -7.26 -3.51 -40.37
CA ALA A 10 -8.12 -2.45 -40.92
C ALA A 10 -9.58 -2.75 -41.30
N LEU A 11 -10.51 -1.99 -40.70
CA LEU A 11 -11.38 -1.08 -41.47
C LEU A 11 -12.03 -0.01 -40.55
N LEU A 12 -11.98 1.24 -41.02
CA LEU A 12 -12.60 2.45 -40.48
C LEU A 12 -13.29 3.13 -41.68
N LEU A 13 -14.51 3.67 -41.50
CA LEU A 13 -15.34 4.60 -42.33
C LEU A 13 -16.83 4.28 -42.07
N ALA A 14 -17.83 5.18 -41.93
CA ALA A 14 -17.94 6.63 -41.92
C ALA A 14 -19.38 7.08 -41.54
N MET A 15 -19.52 8.22 -40.83
CA MET A 15 -20.56 9.30 -40.91
C MET A 15 -22.03 9.09 -40.44
N PRO A 16 -22.83 10.19 -40.16
CA PRO A 16 -22.52 11.64 -40.08
C PRO A 16 -23.04 12.39 -38.80
N ILE A 17 -22.51 13.61 -38.63
CA ILE A 17 -22.89 14.64 -37.64
C ILE A 17 -23.97 15.56 -38.24
N SER A 18 -24.97 15.95 -37.45
CA SER A 18 -25.79 17.15 -37.69
C SER A 18 -25.87 18.04 -36.44
N GLN A 19 -25.89 19.34 -36.70
CA GLN A 19 -25.67 20.46 -35.79
C GLN A 19 -26.92 20.81 -34.96
N VAL A 20 -26.72 21.19 -33.69
CA VAL A 20 -27.50 22.25 -33.03
C VAL A 20 -26.54 23.10 -32.20
N THR A 21 -26.42 24.37 -32.56
CA THR A 21 -25.79 25.43 -31.77
C THR A 21 -26.88 26.17 -31.00
N ALA A 22 -26.71 26.28 -29.68
CA ALA A 22 -27.32 27.34 -28.88
C ALA A 22 -26.36 27.67 -27.73
N THR A 23 -25.85 28.89 -27.77
CA THR A 23 -24.91 29.53 -26.85
C THR A 23 -25.55 29.83 -25.49
N PHE A 24 -24.86 29.50 -24.39
CA PHE A 24 -24.84 30.30 -23.15
C PHE A 24 -23.60 29.97 -22.29
N GLY A 25 -22.86 31.03 -21.91
CA GLY A 25 -22.19 31.19 -20.62
C GLY A 25 -20.94 30.35 -20.33
N GLY A 26 -19.77 30.98 -20.32
CA GLY A 26 -18.47 30.32 -20.17
C GLY A 26 -18.17 29.70 -18.80
N PHE A 27 -17.44 28.58 -18.86
CA PHE A 27 -16.47 28.12 -17.88
C PHE A 27 -15.34 27.40 -18.65
N PRO A 28 -14.06 27.54 -18.26
CA PRO A 28 -12.98 26.84 -18.94
C PRO A 28 -13.03 25.35 -18.58
N THR A 29 -13.56 24.53 -19.49
CA THR A 29 -13.40 23.06 -19.43
C THR A 29 -12.00 22.71 -19.90
N SER A 30 -11.05 22.59 -18.97
CA SER A 30 -9.77 21.94 -19.25
C SER A 30 -9.95 20.41 -19.20
N PRO A 31 -9.42 19.63 -20.16
CA PRO A 31 -9.60 18.19 -20.19
C PRO A 31 -8.65 17.51 -19.20
N ILE A 32 -9.11 17.31 -17.95
CA ILE A 32 -8.36 16.64 -16.87
C ILE A 32 -8.35 15.10 -17.04
N THR A 33 -9.17 14.55 -17.94
CA THR A 33 -9.48 13.10 -18.01
C THR A 33 -8.36 12.22 -18.59
N THR A 34 -7.38 12.77 -19.32
CA THR A 34 -6.28 11.97 -19.90
C THR A 34 -5.04 11.85 -19.01
N ASP A 35 -4.89 12.70 -17.99
CA ASP A 35 -3.68 12.73 -17.15
C ASP A 35 -3.81 11.84 -15.87
N LEU A 36 -5.04 11.59 -15.39
CA LEU A 36 -5.36 10.74 -14.23
C LEU A 36 -4.95 9.27 -14.43
N VAL A 37 -5.45 8.65 -15.51
CA VAL A 37 -5.11 7.27 -15.91
C VAL A 37 -3.60 7.15 -16.17
N SER A 38 -2.97 8.19 -16.71
CA SER A 38 -1.55 8.21 -17.00
C SER A 38 -0.66 8.29 -15.75
N THR A 39 -1.14 8.80 -14.62
CA THR A 39 -0.33 8.98 -13.40
C THR A 39 -0.25 7.67 -12.60
N LYS A 40 -1.37 6.93 -12.46
CA LYS A 40 -1.37 5.57 -11.87
C LYS A 40 -0.84 4.51 -12.85
N LEU A 41 -1.08 4.62 -14.18
CA LEU A 41 -0.38 3.77 -15.17
C LEU A 41 1.12 4.07 -15.24
N ARG A 42 1.57 5.32 -15.05
CA ARG A 42 3.00 5.63 -14.89
C ARG A 42 3.55 5.03 -13.59
N TYR A 43 2.75 4.99 -12.52
CA TYR A 43 3.10 4.32 -11.27
C TYR A 43 3.24 2.79 -11.42
N ALA A 44 2.38 2.15 -12.23
CA ALA A 44 2.48 0.73 -12.55
C ALA A 44 3.57 0.41 -13.61
N ARG A 45 3.81 1.32 -14.56
CA ARG A 45 4.81 1.15 -15.64
C ARG A 45 6.23 1.60 -15.28
N SER A 46 6.43 2.46 -14.28
CA SER A 46 7.78 2.88 -13.83
C SER A 46 8.54 1.76 -13.10
N MET A 47 7.88 0.65 -12.80
CA MET A 47 8.45 -0.57 -12.20
C MET A 47 9.28 -1.41 -13.18
N GLY A 48 9.46 -0.98 -14.44
CA GLY A 48 10.22 -1.75 -15.44
C GLY A 48 10.89 -0.89 -16.51
N GLY A 49 12.13 -0.44 -16.27
CA GLY A 49 13.01 0.08 -17.32
C GLY A 49 14.30 0.75 -16.82
N TYR A 50 15.45 0.14 -17.13
CA TYR A 50 16.81 0.71 -17.13
C TYR A 50 17.34 0.74 -18.59
N PRO A 51 18.52 1.32 -18.90
CA PRO A 51 19.07 2.65 -18.60
C PRO A 51 19.60 3.36 -19.88
N THR A 52 20.22 4.54 -19.76
CA THR A 52 21.46 4.87 -20.50
C THR A 52 22.23 6.00 -19.80
N GLU A 53 23.56 5.83 -19.77
CA GLU A 53 24.58 6.62 -19.06
C GLU A 53 24.72 8.06 -19.57
N VAL A 54 25.04 9.00 -18.66
CA VAL A 54 25.96 10.12 -18.96
C VAL A 54 26.78 10.44 -17.70
N LYS A 55 28.11 10.40 -17.82
CA LYS A 55 29.09 10.92 -16.86
C LYS A 55 29.11 12.45 -16.90
N THR A 56 29.23 13.14 -15.77
CA THR A 56 30.10 14.34 -15.59
C THR A 56 30.14 14.84 -14.15
N ASP A 57 31.16 15.65 -13.89
CA ASP A 57 31.89 15.87 -12.63
C ASP A 57 31.17 16.63 -11.51
N LEU A 58 31.52 16.25 -10.27
CA LEU A 58 31.05 16.80 -9.01
C LEU A 58 31.94 17.96 -8.54
N HIS A 59 31.34 19.12 -8.26
CA HIS A 59 31.92 20.11 -7.35
C HIS A 59 31.21 20.05 -5.99
N SER A 60 32.04 20.02 -4.95
CA SER A 60 31.79 19.82 -3.53
C SER A 60 30.90 20.87 -2.86
N ILE A 61 29.95 20.41 -2.02
CA ILE A 61 29.24 21.21 -1.01
C ILE A 61 29.35 20.45 0.33
N PRO A 62 29.56 21.14 1.47
CA PRO A 62 30.17 20.53 2.65
C PRO A 62 29.23 19.60 3.43
N HIS A 63 29.82 18.47 3.85
CA HIS A 63 29.23 17.44 4.68
C HIS A 63 28.87 17.94 6.08
N ALA A 64 27.69 17.56 6.56
CA ALA A 64 27.38 17.50 7.97
C ALA A 64 26.86 16.11 8.33
N ASN A 65 27.51 15.53 9.34
CA ASN A 65 27.14 14.39 10.18
C ASN A 65 27.67 12.99 9.83
N THR A 66 28.32 12.46 10.86
CA THR A 66 29.12 11.25 11.06
C THR A 66 28.35 9.95 10.77
N PRO A 67 28.99 8.86 10.30
CA PRO A 67 28.32 7.59 10.09
C PRO A 67 27.80 7.00 11.41
N ARG A 68 26.49 6.75 11.50
CA ARG A 68 25.89 5.95 12.59
C ARG A 68 26.31 4.49 12.42
N SER A 69 27.41 4.09 13.06
CA SER A 69 27.83 2.69 13.18
C SER A 69 27.36 2.06 14.51
N GLU A 70 26.17 2.42 14.99
CA GLU A 70 25.60 1.76 16.16
C GLU A 70 25.04 0.40 15.73
N ARG A 71 25.57 -0.65 16.35
CA ARG A 71 25.02 -2.00 16.31
C ARG A 71 23.52 -1.88 16.59
N ILE A 72 22.68 -2.39 15.68
CA ILE A 72 21.23 -2.42 15.88
C ILE A 72 20.97 -3.18 17.19
N MET A 73 20.69 -2.44 18.27
CA MET A 73 20.27 -3.03 19.55
C MET A 73 18.78 -3.30 19.44
N GLY A 74 18.36 -4.50 19.90
CA GLY A 74 16.94 -4.86 19.92
C GLY A 74 16.17 -3.87 20.79
N ARG A 75 15.38 -3.02 20.15
CA ARG A 75 14.50 -2.05 20.81
C ARG A 75 13.31 -2.78 21.42
N ASP A 76 13.00 -2.50 22.69
CA ASP A 76 11.84 -3.10 23.34
C ASP A 76 10.51 -2.62 22.71
N ALA A 77 9.45 -3.39 22.93
CA ALA A 77 8.12 -3.08 22.40
C ALA A 77 7.62 -1.68 22.78
N GLY A 78 7.90 -1.21 24.00
CA GLY A 78 7.47 0.11 24.48
C GLY A 78 8.09 1.25 23.67
N SER A 79 9.38 1.14 23.35
CA SER A 79 10.07 2.11 22.50
C SER A 79 9.57 2.13 21.05
N VAL A 80 9.21 0.96 20.50
CA VAL A 80 8.62 0.85 19.15
C VAL A 80 7.21 1.43 19.12
N ILE A 81 6.38 1.16 20.13
CA ILE A 81 5.04 1.73 20.28
C ILE A 81 5.13 3.26 20.40
N SER A 82 6.00 3.75 21.28
CA SER A 82 6.16 5.19 21.52
C SER A 82 6.56 5.93 20.24
N GLU A 83 7.46 5.35 19.44
CA GLU A 83 7.85 5.94 18.16
C GLU A 83 6.73 5.90 17.12
N GLY A 84 5.95 4.83 17.05
CA GLY A 84 4.79 4.73 16.17
C GLY A 84 3.71 5.76 16.51
N VAL A 85 3.41 5.94 17.80
CA VAL A 85 2.45 6.95 18.29
C VAL A 85 2.97 8.37 18.01
N ARG A 86 4.24 8.65 18.32
CA ARG A 86 4.88 9.94 17.99
C ARG A 86 4.80 10.24 16.50
N LEU A 87 5.14 9.26 15.65
CA LEU A 87 5.08 9.43 14.21
C LEU A 87 3.65 9.76 13.74
N SER A 88 2.62 9.11 14.30
CA SER A 88 1.23 9.42 13.96
C SER A 88 0.82 10.84 14.32
N ASN A 89 1.27 11.37 15.46
CA ASN A 89 1.08 12.78 15.82
C ASN A 89 1.79 13.72 14.82
N ASP A 90 3.05 13.44 14.51
CA ASP A 90 3.83 14.30 13.61
C ASP A 90 3.32 14.21 12.17
N PHE A 91 2.84 13.05 11.75
CA PHE A 91 2.12 12.84 10.50
C PHE A 91 0.89 13.75 10.40
N TRP A 92 0.03 13.74 11.42
CA TRP A 92 -1.16 14.59 11.43
C TRP A 92 -0.79 16.07 11.32
N ASN A 93 0.13 16.53 12.17
CA ASN A 93 0.56 17.92 12.20
C ASN A 93 1.26 18.37 10.91
N TYR A 94 1.92 17.45 10.20
CA TYR A 94 2.63 17.78 8.97
C TYR A 94 1.70 17.84 7.75
N PHE A 95 0.74 16.91 7.66
CA PHE A 95 -0.05 16.72 6.45
C PHE A 95 -1.48 17.21 6.55
N TRP A 96 -2.13 17.21 7.72
CA TRP A 96 -3.54 17.57 7.79
C TRP A 96 -3.74 19.08 7.61
N ASP A 97 -4.52 19.46 6.61
CA ASP A 97 -4.99 20.83 6.40
C ASP A 97 -6.47 20.93 6.82
N SER A 98 -6.74 21.70 7.87
CA SER A 98 -8.08 21.86 8.44
C SER A 98 -9.04 22.61 7.53
N ASP A 99 -8.56 23.53 6.69
CA ASP A 99 -9.42 24.29 5.79
C ASP A 99 -9.85 23.43 4.60
N LYS A 100 -8.94 22.58 4.12
CA LYS A 100 -9.19 21.63 3.03
C LYS A 100 -9.83 20.33 3.52
N GLN A 101 -9.77 20.04 4.82
CA GLN A 101 -10.15 18.76 5.43
C GLN A 101 -9.48 17.58 4.71
N HIS A 102 -8.18 17.71 4.43
CA HIS A 102 -7.44 16.79 3.56
C HIS A 102 -5.99 16.70 4.00
N TYR A 103 -5.34 15.56 3.73
CA TYR A 103 -3.89 15.50 3.74
C TYR A 103 -3.27 16.24 2.54
N VAL A 104 -2.43 17.22 2.84
CA VAL A 104 -1.81 18.12 1.87
C VAL A 104 -0.30 18.05 2.04
N SER A 105 0.41 17.85 0.93
CA SER A 105 1.87 17.97 0.92
C SER A 105 2.30 19.42 0.68
N LYS A 106 3.41 19.84 1.29
CA LYS A 106 3.99 21.19 1.10
C LYS A 106 4.22 21.54 -0.37
N ARG A 107 4.57 20.55 -1.17
CA ARG A 107 4.76 20.63 -2.63
C ARG A 107 4.23 19.34 -3.25
N GLN A 108 4.03 19.36 -4.57
CA GLN A 108 3.56 18.19 -5.29
C GLN A 108 4.52 17.01 -5.10
N THR A 109 3.96 15.85 -4.76
CA THR A 109 4.65 14.56 -4.66
C THR A 109 4.04 13.59 -5.68
N SER A 110 4.57 12.36 -5.77
CA SER A 110 4.04 11.33 -6.67
C SER A 110 2.60 10.91 -6.36
N GLU A 111 2.09 11.22 -5.17
CA GLU A 111 0.77 10.79 -4.68
C GLU A 111 -0.22 11.95 -4.52
N THR A 112 0.11 13.14 -5.01
CA THR A 112 -0.74 14.33 -4.86
C THR A 112 -1.25 14.88 -6.18
N LEU A 113 -2.46 15.41 -6.16
CA LEU A 113 -3.12 16.09 -7.28
C LEU A 113 -3.72 17.44 -6.87
N GLY A 114 -4.11 18.20 -7.90
CA GLY A 114 -4.74 19.50 -7.79
C GLY A 114 -3.78 20.61 -7.37
N ASP A 115 -4.27 21.85 -7.46
CA ASP A 115 -3.48 23.05 -7.19
C ASP A 115 -3.14 23.24 -5.70
N PHE A 116 -3.63 22.35 -4.85
CA PHE A 116 -3.39 22.35 -3.41
C PHE A 116 -2.59 21.15 -2.92
N ASN A 117 -2.01 20.33 -3.81
CA ASN A 117 -1.20 19.15 -3.47
C ASN A 117 -1.91 18.16 -2.51
N GLY A 118 -3.19 17.89 -2.72
CA GLY A 118 -3.94 16.93 -1.91
C GLY A 118 -3.62 15.50 -2.29
N THR A 119 -3.62 14.60 -1.31
CA THR A 119 -3.23 13.18 -1.50
C THR A 119 -4.35 12.34 -2.15
N LEU A 120 -3.97 11.44 -3.07
CA LEU A 120 -4.87 10.45 -3.67
C LEU A 120 -5.44 9.47 -2.63
N LEU A 121 -6.58 8.84 -2.95
CA LEU A 121 -7.32 7.97 -2.02
C LEU A 121 -6.45 6.88 -1.36
N TRP A 122 -5.59 6.21 -2.13
CA TRP A 122 -4.74 5.16 -1.59
C TRP A 122 -3.79 5.66 -0.49
N GLY A 123 -3.09 6.76 -0.75
CA GLY A 123 -2.22 7.37 0.26
C GLY A 123 -3.02 7.87 1.46
N TYR A 124 -4.17 8.50 1.19
CA TYR A 124 -5.09 8.99 2.21
C TYR A 124 -5.51 7.89 3.20
N VAL A 125 -5.97 6.74 2.68
CA VAL A 125 -6.46 5.65 3.52
C VAL A 125 -5.33 4.94 4.27
N VAL A 126 -4.16 4.75 3.65
CA VAL A 126 -2.99 4.15 4.33
C VAL A 126 -2.48 5.06 5.46
N GLY A 127 -2.41 6.37 5.23
CA GLY A 127 -2.10 7.36 6.27
C GLY A 127 -3.06 7.27 7.45
N THR A 128 -4.37 7.24 7.16
CA THR A 128 -5.42 7.14 8.18
C THR A 128 -5.40 5.81 8.93
N GLN A 129 -5.04 4.70 8.27
CA GLN A 129 -4.84 3.43 8.94
C GLN A 129 -3.66 3.45 9.92
N GLY A 130 -2.63 4.26 9.67
CA GLY A 130 -1.57 4.55 10.66
C GLY A 130 -2.12 5.19 11.93
N LEU A 131 -3.02 6.18 11.80
CA LEU A 131 -3.73 6.80 12.93
C LEU A 131 -4.61 5.78 13.66
N LEU A 132 -5.35 4.93 12.94
CA LEU A 132 -6.18 3.88 13.53
C LEU A 132 -5.37 2.90 14.40
N GLU A 133 -4.17 2.52 13.96
CA GLU A 133 -3.32 1.67 14.80
C GLU A 133 -2.72 2.42 15.99
N ALA A 134 -2.46 3.74 15.86
CA ALA A 134 -2.00 4.55 16.98
C ALA A 134 -3.12 4.76 18.01
N GLN A 135 -4.35 4.99 17.56
CA GLN A 135 -5.56 5.02 18.40
C GLN A 135 -5.72 3.73 19.18
N ALA A 136 -5.51 2.58 18.53
CA ALA A 136 -5.63 1.28 19.20
C ALA A 136 -4.62 1.08 20.33
N GLN A 137 -3.47 1.77 20.29
CA GLN A 137 -2.42 1.68 21.31
C GLN A 137 -2.49 2.78 22.37
N SER A 138 -2.88 4.00 21.98
CA SER A 138 -2.81 5.21 22.84
C SER A 138 -4.18 5.74 23.27
N GLY A 139 -5.20 5.60 22.42
CA GLY A 139 -6.51 6.22 22.62
C GLY A 139 -6.60 7.70 22.22
N GLU A 140 -5.56 8.29 21.64
CA GLU A 140 -5.39 9.75 21.54
C GLU A 140 -5.80 10.38 20.19
N PHE A 141 -6.18 9.59 19.18
CA PHE A 141 -6.38 10.05 17.79
C PHE A 141 -7.84 10.03 17.33
N SER A 142 -8.80 9.99 18.25
CA SER A 142 -10.22 9.84 17.92
C SER A 142 -10.72 10.99 17.03
N ASP A 143 -10.35 12.23 17.34
CA ASP A 143 -10.85 13.41 16.63
C ASP A 143 -10.24 13.51 15.23
N GLU A 144 -8.95 13.21 15.10
CA GLU A 144 -8.20 13.16 13.85
C GLU A 144 -8.79 12.11 12.90
N ILE A 145 -9.08 10.92 13.42
CA ILE A 145 -9.67 9.84 12.63
C ILE A 145 -11.11 10.20 12.22
N THR A 146 -11.90 10.79 13.12
CA THR A 146 -13.26 11.24 12.79
C THR A 146 -13.24 12.32 11.71
N ALA A 147 -12.30 13.27 11.77
CA ALA A 147 -12.13 14.28 10.73
C ALA A 147 -11.71 13.67 9.38
N ALA A 148 -10.75 12.74 9.38
CA ALA A 148 -10.28 12.07 8.17
C ALA A 148 -11.32 11.12 7.55
N LEU A 149 -12.02 10.32 8.35
CA LEU A 149 -13.02 9.36 7.87
C LEU A 149 -14.43 9.95 7.73
N GLY A 150 -14.63 11.21 8.14
CA GLY A 150 -15.91 11.90 8.07
C GLY A 150 -16.32 12.36 6.67
N THR A 151 -17.52 12.92 6.58
CA THR A 151 -18.13 13.42 5.35
C THR A 151 -17.26 14.45 4.61
N ASN A 152 -16.57 15.33 5.35
CA ASN A 152 -15.73 16.37 4.77
C ASN A 152 -14.29 15.90 4.50
N GLY A 153 -13.88 14.78 5.07
CA GLY A 153 -12.61 14.11 4.82
C GLY A 153 -12.74 13.15 3.63
N ILE A 154 -12.71 11.85 3.92
CA ILE A 154 -12.81 10.78 2.92
C ILE A 154 -14.14 10.80 2.16
N GLY A 155 -15.21 11.35 2.75
CA GLY A 155 -16.51 11.45 2.10
C GLY A 155 -16.48 12.22 0.76
N LYS A 156 -15.49 13.11 0.57
CA LYS A 156 -15.26 13.82 -0.69
C LYS A 156 -14.87 12.92 -1.87
N PHE A 157 -14.35 11.72 -1.61
CA PHE A 157 -14.00 10.75 -2.65
C PHE A 157 -15.19 9.85 -3.02
N PHE A 158 -16.28 9.88 -2.24
CA PHE A 158 -17.40 8.95 -2.37
C PHE A 158 -18.28 9.26 -3.58
N GLN A 159 -18.48 8.25 -4.42
CA GLN A 159 -19.38 8.25 -5.56
C GLN A 159 -20.62 7.40 -5.25
N SER A 160 -21.73 8.08 -4.95
CA SER A 160 -22.97 7.44 -4.52
C SER A 160 -23.56 6.47 -5.55
N SER A 161 -23.40 6.71 -6.85
CA SER A 161 -23.93 5.82 -7.90
C SER A 161 -23.19 4.48 -7.98
N LEU A 162 -21.94 4.42 -7.52
CA LEU A 162 -21.15 3.18 -7.47
C LEU A 162 -21.15 2.56 -6.08
N ASN A 163 -21.57 3.30 -5.05
CA ASN A 163 -21.30 2.95 -3.64
C ASN A 163 -19.81 2.68 -3.38
N ALA A 164 -18.95 3.45 -4.04
CA ALA A 164 -17.50 3.30 -4.03
C ALA A 164 -16.81 4.66 -3.93
N TYR A 165 -15.51 4.63 -3.65
CA TYR A 165 -14.64 5.79 -3.56
C TYR A 165 -13.76 5.87 -4.81
N THR A 166 -13.62 7.07 -5.36
CA THR A 166 -12.80 7.36 -6.53
C THR A 166 -11.36 7.67 -6.13
N ALA A 167 -10.40 7.51 -7.04
CA ALA A 167 -8.98 7.71 -6.79
C ALA A 167 -8.64 9.15 -6.37
N TRP A 168 -9.49 10.11 -6.78
CA TRP A 168 -9.40 11.52 -6.42
C TRP A 168 -10.72 12.04 -5.83
N VAL A 169 -10.74 13.26 -5.33
CA VAL A 169 -11.96 13.95 -4.89
C VAL A 169 -12.98 13.92 -6.02
N TYR A 170 -14.16 13.36 -5.75
CA TYR A 170 -15.20 13.09 -6.73
C TYR A 170 -15.75 14.40 -7.29
N PRO A 171 -15.52 14.73 -8.59
CA PRO A 171 -15.96 15.99 -9.16
C PRO A 171 -17.41 15.95 -9.67
N GLY A 172 -18.13 14.83 -9.47
CA GLY A 172 -19.54 14.66 -9.89
C GLY A 172 -19.75 13.78 -11.12
N THR A 173 -18.72 13.50 -11.92
CA THR A 173 -18.84 12.70 -13.17
C THR A 173 -17.79 11.60 -13.34
N ASP A 174 -16.76 11.57 -12.50
CA ASP A 174 -15.67 10.61 -12.62
C ASP A 174 -16.13 9.19 -12.21
N LYS A 175 -15.50 8.16 -12.76
CA LYS A 175 -15.67 6.75 -12.36
C LYS A 175 -14.32 6.07 -12.14
N ASP A 176 -13.24 6.83 -11.99
CA ASP A 176 -11.92 6.30 -11.71
C ASP A 176 -11.86 5.71 -10.30
N ALA A 177 -12.39 4.51 -10.14
CA ALA A 177 -12.45 3.76 -8.89
C ALA A 177 -11.65 2.47 -9.02
N TYR A 178 -10.87 2.17 -8.00
CA TYR A 178 -10.08 0.95 -7.92
C TYR A 178 -10.58 0.07 -6.79
N TYR A 179 -10.68 -1.22 -7.04
CA TYR A 179 -11.21 -2.17 -6.07
C TYR A 179 -10.26 -2.38 -4.89
N ASP A 180 -8.94 -2.29 -5.09
CA ASP A 180 -7.94 -2.35 -4.02
C ASP A 180 -8.00 -1.13 -3.09
N ASP A 181 -8.07 0.09 -3.64
CA ASP A 181 -8.25 1.32 -2.87
C ASP A 181 -9.54 1.21 -2.02
N ASN A 182 -10.65 0.77 -2.63
CA ASN A 182 -11.93 0.59 -1.95
C ASN A 182 -11.88 -0.48 -0.87
N ALA A 183 -11.18 -1.59 -1.10
CA ALA A 183 -11.02 -2.63 -0.08
C ALA A 183 -10.26 -2.09 1.14
N GLN A 184 -9.24 -1.26 0.93
CA GLN A 184 -8.56 -0.56 2.03
C GLN A 184 -9.47 0.42 2.77
N VAL A 185 -10.37 1.11 2.06
CA VAL A 185 -11.40 1.98 2.67
C VAL A 185 -12.35 1.17 3.55
N ALA A 186 -12.87 0.04 3.06
CA ALA A 186 -13.72 -0.84 3.87
C ALA A 186 -12.98 -1.32 5.13
N ILE A 187 -11.72 -1.75 4.99
CA ILE A 187 -10.87 -2.19 6.11
C ILE A 187 -10.66 -1.06 7.12
N ALA A 188 -10.44 0.18 6.69
CA ALA A 188 -10.28 1.33 7.58
C ALA A 188 -11.58 1.64 8.34
N PHE A 189 -12.73 1.66 7.66
CA PHE A 189 -14.02 1.87 8.32
C PHE A 189 -14.37 0.75 9.32
N LEU A 190 -14.13 -0.51 8.97
CA LEU A 190 -14.34 -1.63 9.89
C LEU A 190 -13.43 -1.52 11.13
N ARG A 191 -12.19 -1.04 10.95
CA ARG A 191 -11.28 -0.79 12.07
C ARG A 191 -11.77 0.36 12.96
N ALA A 192 -12.26 1.45 12.38
CA ALA A 192 -12.86 2.56 13.14
C ALA A 192 -14.11 2.11 13.92
N TYR A 193 -14.95 1.28 13.30
CA TYR A 193 -16.10 0.66 13.96
C TYR A 193 -15.69 -0.25 15.13
N GLU A 194 -14.69 -1.11 14.93
CA GLU A 194 -14.13 -2.01 15.94
C GLU A 194 -13.56 -1.24 17.15
N LEU A 195 -12.92 -0.09 16.91
CA LEU A 195 -12.39 0.79 17.95
C LEU A 195 -13.46 1.60 18.67
N GLY A 196 -14.73 1.53 18.25
CA GLY A 196 -15.84 2.22 18.89
C GLY A 196 -15.79 3.74 18.75
N LEU A 197 -15.16 4.24 17.69
CA LEU A 197 -15.01 5.68 17.44
C LEU A 197 -16.36 6.39 17.25
N PRO A 198 -16.41 7.73 17.42
CA PRO A 198 -17.57 8.54 17.05
C PRO A 198 -18.00 8.21 15.61
N ASP A 199 -19.31 8.22 15.34
CA ASP A 199 -19.89 7.87 14.04
C ASP A 199 -19.78 6.39 13.61
N LYS A 200 -19.59 5.47 14.56
CA LYS A 200 -19.54 4.00 14.29
C LYS A 200 -20.60 3.48 13.31
N ALA A 201 -21.84 3.98 13.38
CA ALA A 201 -22.93 3.55 12.51
C ALA A 201 -22.67 3.95 11.04
N MET A 202 -22.10 5.13 10.81
CA MET A 202 -21.68 5.59 9.49
C MET A 202 -20.56 4.71 8.97
N TYR A 203 -19.52 4.43 9.77
CA TYR A 203 -18.42 3.57 9.35
C TYR A 203 -18.89 2.19 8.92
N LEU A 204 -19.73 1.53 9.71
CA LEU A 204 -20.28 0.22 9.35
C LEU A 204 -21.11 0.30 8.06
N THR A 205 -21.97 1.30 7.95
CA THR A 205 -22.83 1.49 6.76
C THR A 205 -21.98 1.68 5.50
N GLN A 206 -20.92 2.49 5.57
CA GLN A 206 -20.03 2.72 4.43
C GLN A 206 -19.18 1.49 4.11
N ALA A 207 -18.67 0.77 5.11
CA ALA A 207 -17.96 -0.49 4.88
C ALA A 207 -18.84 -1.52 4.16
N GLN A 208 -20.11 -1.67 4.57
CA GLN A 208 -21.05 -2.60 3.93
C GLN A 208 -21.30 -2.24 2.46
N LYS A 209 -21.53 -0.95 2.16
CA LYS A 209 -21.69 -0.45 0.79
C LYS A 209 -20.49 -0.74 -0.09
N VAL A 210 -19.29 -0.47 0.43
CA VAL A 210 -18.06 -0.73 -0.31
C VAL A 210 -17.85 -2.22 -0.51
N ILE A 211 -18.11 -3.06 0.48
CA ILE A 211 -17.99 -4.52 0.34
C ILE A 211 -18.97 -5.09 -0.71
N ASP A 212 -20.19 -4.57 -0.78
CA ASP A 212 -21.12 -4.90 -1.86
C ASP A 212 -20.53 -4.52 -3.22
N PHE A 213 -19.95 -3.32 -3.35
CA PHE A 213 -19.22 -2.91 -4.56
C PHE A 213 -18.07 -3.88 -4.91
N LEU A 214 -17.24 -4.28 -3.94
CA LEU A 214 -16.10 -5.19 -4.17
C LEU A 214 -16.53 -6.52 -4.77
N SER A 215 -17.68 -7.06 -4.36
CA SER A 215 -18.19 -8.33 -4.89
C SER A 215 -18.46 -8.29 -6.40
N GLY A 216 -18.82 -7.12 -6.93
CA GLY A 216 -19.05 -6.89 -8.36
C GLY A 216 -17.78 -6.85 -9.21
N GLY A 217 -16.60 -6.81 -8.59
CA GLY A 217 -15.32 -6.80 -9.31
C GLY A 217 -14.84 -8.17 -9.77
N TRP A 218 -15.49 -9.26 -9.36
CA TRP A 218 -15.10 -10.62 -9.75
C TRP A 218 -15.26 -10.85 -11.26
N ASP A 219 -14.18 -11.29 -11.92
CA ASP A 219 -14.21 -11.73 -13.31
C ASP A 219 -14.79 -13.16 -13.38
N GLU A 220 -16.04 -13.30 -13.82
CA GLU A 220 -16.69 -14.62 -13.91
C GLU A 220 -16.08 -15.53 -15.01
N THR A 221 -15.27 -14.99 -15.93
CA THR A 221 -14.61 -15.78 -16.98
C THR A 221 -13.29 -16.36 -16.49
N ASN A 222 -12.45 -15.54 -15.87
CA ASN A 222 -11.07 -15.92 -15.52
C ASN A 222 -10.82 -16.04 -14.02
N GLY A 223 -11.81 -15.67 -13.19
CA GLY A 223 -11.64 -15.50 -11.77
C GLY A 223 -10.79 -14.29 -11.39
N GLY A 224 -10.68 -14.06 -10.09
CA GLY A 224 -9.98 -12.91 -9.52
C GLY A 224 -10.81 -11.64 -9.59
N VAL A 225 -10.49 -10.69 -8.71
CA VAL A 225 -11.13 -9.37 -8.71
C VAL A 225 -10.34 -8.45 -9.63
N THR A 226 -11.05 -7.78 -10.54
CA THR A 226 -10.48 -6.77 -11.43
C THR A 226 -9.91 -5.62 -10.61
N TRP A 227 -8.80 -5.03 -11.08
CA TRP A 227 -8.12 -3.95 -10.37
C TRP A 227 -8.89 -2.64 -10.40
N HIS A 228 -9.41 -2.29 -11.58
CA HIS A 228 -10.05 -1.02 -11.86
C HIS A 228 -11.47 -1.22 -12.39
N TYR A 229 -12.38 -0.34 -11.98
CA TYR A 229 -13.75 -0.37 -12.43
C TYR A 229 -13.85 -0.12 -13.94
N GLY A 230 -14.22 -1.16 -14.69
CA GLY A 230 -14.34 -1.11 -16.15
C GLY A 230 -13.09 -1.61 -16.91
N ASN A 231 -12.09 -2.15 -16.21
CA ASN A 231 -10.92 -2.82 -16.81
C ASN A 231 -10.94 -4.32 -16.50
N ALA A 232 -10.29 -5.11 -17.36
CA ALA A 232 -10.12 -6.55 -17.19
C ALA A 232 -8.87 -6.93 -16.37
N GLY A 233 -7.90 -6.05 -16.09
CA GLY A 233 -6.70 -6.41 -15.30
C GLY A 233 -7.07 -7.00 -13.93
N ARG A 234 -6.43 -8.10 -13.50
CA ARG A 234 -6.68 -8.78 -12.22
C ARG A 234 -5.37 -8.91 -11.45
N ASN A 235 -5.38 -8.57 -10.16
CA ASN A 235 -4.18 -8.54 -9.33
C ASN A 235 -4.40 -9.26 -8.00
N ALA A 236 -3.32 -9.81 -7.44
CA ALA A 236 -3.28 -10.49 -6.16
C ALA A 236 -3.75 -9.57 -5.03
N VAL A 237 -3.27 -8.32 -5.00
CA VAL A 237 -3.64 -7.33 -3.97
C VAL A 237 -5.14 -7.12 -3.92
N THR A 238 -5.76 -6.84 -5.06
CA THR A 238 -7.18 -6.50 -5.15
C THR A 238 -8.05 -7.66 -4.69
N THR A 239 -7.72 -8.86 -5.17
CA THR A 239 -8.44 -10.08 -4.84
C THR A 239 -8.30 -10.43 -3.37
N SER A 240 -7.08 -10.31 -2.81
CA SER A 240 -6.82 -10.64 -1.41
C SER A 240 -7.37 -9.60 -0.44
N LEU A 241 -7.26 -8.30 -0.73
CA LEU A 241 -7.87 -7.25 0.09
C LEU A 241 -9.40 -7.37 0.11
N THR A 242 -10.02 -7.74 -1.02
CA THR A 242 -11.46 -8.01 -1.08
C THR A 242 -11.84 -9.13 -0.10
N ALA A 243 -11.10 -10.24 -0.10
CA ALA A 243 -11.30 -11.32 0.86
C ALA A 243 -11.13 -10.83 2.30
N VAL A 244 -10.05 -10.09 2.61
CA VAL A 244 -9.79 -9.55 3.95
C VAL A 244 -10.93 -8.62 4.42
N ALA A 245 -11.41 -7.71 3.57
CA ALA A 245 -12.52 -6.81 3.91
C ALA A 245 -13.80 -7.58 4.28
N MET A 246 -14.17 -8.58 3.46
CA MET A 246 -15.32 -9.45 3.74
C MET A 246 -15.16 -10.27 5.03
N LEU A 247 -13.97 -10.85 5.24
CA LEU A 247 -13.69 -11.65 6.43
C LEU A 247 -13.70 -10.80 7.71
N ARG A 248 -13.16 -9.56 7.67
CA ARG A 248 -13.22 -8.63 8.81
C ARG A 248 -14.67 -8.23 9.12
N LEU A 249 -15.51 -7.99 8.11
CA LEU A 249 -16.94 -7.73 8.33
C LEU A 249 -17.62 -8.92 9.05
N VAL A 250 -17.36 -10.14 8.57
CA VAL A 250 -17.90 -11.36 9.19
C VAL A 250 -17.39 -11.55 10.63
N LYS A 251 -16.11 -11.25 10.88
CA LYS A 251 -15.50 -11.31 12.22
C LYS A 251 -16.17 -10.37 13.22
N LEU A 252 -16.65 -9.22 12.76
CA LEU A 252 -17.43 -8.28 13.55
C LEU A 252 -18.91 -8.69 13.72
N GLY A 253 -19.29 -9.89 13.27
CA GLY A 253 -20.65 -10.40 13.33
C GLY A 253 -21.61 -9.68 12.37
N GLN A 254 -21.07 -8.99 11.36
CA GLN A 254 -21.84 -8.20 10.41
C GLN A 254 -21.92 -8.89 9.04
N VAL A 255 -22.89 -8.45 8.25
CA VAL A 255 -23.10 -8.86 6.85
C VAL A 255 -23.42 -7.63 6.02
N THR A 256 -23.49 -7.76 4.69
CA THR A 256 -24.02 -6.69 3.84
C THR A 256 -25.50 -6.94 3.55
N PRO A 257 -26.25 -5.93 3.06
CA PRO A 257 -27.60 -6.15 2.55
C PRO A 257 -27.66 -7.18 1.40
N GLY A 258 -26.61 -7.23 0.56
CA GLY A 258 -26.55 -8.11 -0.61
C GLY A 258 -26.04 -9.53 -0.34
N MET A 259 -25.29 -9.76 0.74
CA MET A 259 -24.61 -11.03 0.99
C MET A 259 -24.72 -11.48 2.45
N SER A 260 -25.22 -12.69 2.65
CA SER A 260 -25.19 -13.38 3.96
C SER A 260 -23.77 -13.76 4.39
N LYS A 261 -23.60 -14.14 5.66
CA LYS A 261 -22.31 -14.62 6.21
C LYS A 261 -21.71 -15.76 5.37
N SER A 262 -22.52 -16.74 4.95
CA SER A 262 -22.02 -17.87 4.16
C SER A 262 -21.57 -17.46 2.77
N GLN A 263 -22.27 -16.51 2.13
CA GLN A 263 -21.87 -15.96 0.83
C GLN A 263 -20.57 -15.15 0.93
N LEU A 264 -20.43 -14.30 1.95
CA LEU A 264 -19.19 -13.56 2.21
C LEU A 264 -18.00 -14.50 2.44
N MET A 265 -18.17 -15.52 3.28
CA MET A 265 -17.15 -16.53 3.53
C MET A 265 -16.80 -17.31 2.25
N ALA A 266 -17.80 -17.73 1.47
CA ALA A 266 -17.58 -18.45 0.22
C ALA A 266 -16.84 -17.61 -0.82
N PHE A 267 -17.18 -16.32 -0.93
CA PHE A 267 -16.50 -15.39 -1.84
C PHE A 267 -15.05 -15.14 -1.41
N ALA A 268 -14.79 -14.98 -0.12
CA ALA A 268 -13.44 -14.84 0.41
C ALA A 268 -12.58 -16.09 0.13
N VAL A 269 -13.14 -17.29 0.30
CA VAL A 269 -12.49 -18.55 -0.10
C VAL A 269 -12.21 -18.57 -1.61
N LYS A 270 -13.22 -18.24 -2.45
CA LYS A 270 -13.08 -18.15 -3.91
C LYS A 270 -11.92 -17.24 -4.32
N CYS A 271 -11.79 -16.09 -3.67
CA CYS A 271 -10.71 -15.14 -3.90
C CYS A 271 -9.33 -15.72 -3.58
N ILE A 272 -9.16 -16.31 -2.39
CA ILE A 272 -7.85 -16.78 -1.97
C ILE A 272 -7.44 -18.06 -2.69
N GLU A 273 -8.36 -18.97 -2.97
CA GLU A 273 -8.03 -20.14 -3.79
C GLU A 273 -7.58 -19.73 -5.19
N TRP A 274 -8.22 -18.73 -5.82
CA TRP A 274 -7.74 -18.19 -7.10
C TRP A 274 -6.32 -17.59 -7.00
N VAL A 275 -6.03 -16.82 -5.94
CA VAL A 275 -4.68 -16.27 -5.72
C VAL A 275 -3.65 -17.39 -5.57
N LEU A 276 -3.96 -18.44 -4.81
CA LEU A 276 -3.05 -19.56 -4.61
C LEU A 276 -2.87 -20.40 -5.88
N THR A 277 -3.92 -20.62 -6.67
CA THR A 277 -3.84 -21.43 -7.89
C THR A 277 -3.17 -20.70 -9.04
N GLU A 278 -3.50 -19.44 -9.27
CA GLU A 278 -3.06 -18.70 -10.46
C GLU A 278 -1.76 -17.91 -10.23
N LEU A 279 -1.51 -17.48 -8.98
CA LEU A 279 -0.46 -16.48 -8.70
C LEU A 279 0.63 -16.98 -7.74
N GLN A 280 0.47 -18.13 -7.09
CA GLN A 280 1.55 -18.72 -6.30
C GLN A 280 2.61 -19.30 -7.24
N VAL A 281 3.86 -18.87 -7.07
CA VAL A 281 5.01 -19.41 -7.81
C VAL A 281 5.73 -20.48 -7.00
N ASP A 282 6.62 -21.25 -7.63
CA ASP A 282 7.36 -22.37 -7.02
C ASP A 282 8.09 -22.02 -5.71
N SER A 283 8.51 -20.76 -5.55
CA SER A 283 9.13 -20.29 -4.31
C SER A 283 8.18 -20.23 -3.11
N GLY A 284 6.87 -20.36 -3.35
CA GLY A 284 5.78 -20.19 -2.41
C GLY A 284 5.25 -18.75 -2.33
N LEU A 285 5.93 -17.77 -2.94
CA LEU A 285 5.53 -16.37 -2.97
C LEU A 285 4.40 -16.12 -3.98
N ILE A 286 3.74 -14.96 -3.87
CA ILE A 286 2.60 -14.57 -4.72
C ILE A 286 3.04 -13.47 -5.69
N LYS A 287 2.93 -13.71 -7.00
CA LYS A 287 3.17 -12.72 -8.05
C LYS A 287 2.01 -11.74 -8.20
N ASP A 288 2.22 -10.62 -8.88
CA ASP A 288 1.26 -9.52 -8.88
C ASP A 288 -0.03 -9.79 -9.65
N GLY A 289 0.07 -10.42 -10.82
CA GLY A 289 -1.05 -10.77 -11.68
C GLY A 289 -0.69 -11.92 -12.62
N PRO A 290 -1.66 -12.50 -13.35
CA PRO A 290 -1.43 -13.72 -14.13
C PRO A 290 -0.30 -13.60 -15.16
N ASN A 291 -0.12 -12.39 -15.71
CA ASN A 291 0.88 -12.07 -16.74
C ASN A 291 2.14 -11.38 -16.19
N ASP A 292 2.22 -11.19 -14.87
CA ASP A 292 3.30 -10.45 -14.23
C ASP A 292 4.34 -11.40 -13.64
N ALA A 293 5.57 -10.93 -13.53
CA ALA A 293 6.65 -11.64 -12.83
C ALA A 293 6.99 -11.01 -11.48
N GLN A 294 6.48 -9.80 -11.23
CA GLN A 294 6.77 -9.02 -10.05
C GLN A 294 6.17 -9.67 -8.80
N ILE A 295 6.94 -9.65 -7.73
CA ILE A 295 6.55 -10.10 -6.41
C ILE A 295 6.71 -8.90 -5.49
N TYR A 296 5.69 -8.64 -4.70
CA TYR A 296 5.65 -7.55 -3.74
C TYR A 296 5.23 -8.13 -2.39
N THR A 297 5.75 -7.55 -1.31
CA THR A 297 5.57 -8.09 0.05
C THR A 297 4.10 -8.23 0.43
N TYR A 298 3.26 -7.27 0.02
CA TYR A 298 1.84 -7.27 0.34
C TYR A 298 1.04 -8.45 -0.25
N ASN A 299 1.43 -9.00 -1.40
CA ASN A 299 0.66 -10.06 -2.07
C ASN A 299 0.69 -11.35 -1.25
N THR A 300 1.88 -11.72 -0.78
CA THR A 300 2.05 -12.85 0.14
C THR A 300 1.47 -12.54 1.52
N GLY A 301 1.66 -11.32 2.02
CA GLY A 301 1.10 -10.86 3.30
C GLY A 301 -0.42 -10.99 3.39
N LEU A 302 -1.14 -10.48 2.40
CA LEU A 302 -2.60 -10.50 2.35
C LEU A 302 -3.17 -11.91 2.22
N ALA A 303 -2.51 -12.79 1.47
CA ALA A 303 -2.90 -14.19 1.41
C ALA A 303 -2.77 -14.88 2.78
N ILE A 304 -1.67 -14.64 3.52
CA ILE A 304 -1.50 -15.12 4.89
C ILE A 304 -2.60 -14.56 5.81
N HIS A 305 -2.88 -13.26 5.72
CA HIS A 305 -3.92 -12.59 6.50
C HIS A 305 -5.29 -13.26 6.27
N ALA A 306 -5.72 -13.37 5.02
CA ALA A 306 -7.02 -13.94 4.68
C ALA A 306 -7.14 -15.41 5.10
N ILE A 307 -6.10 -16.24 4.89
CA ILE A 307 -6.08 -17.63 5.35
C ILE A 307 -6.23 -17.73 6.87
N SER A 308 -5.55 -16.85 7.61
CA SER A 308 -5.62 -16.81 9.08
C SER A 308 -7.03 -16.46 9.55
N LEU A 309 -7.65 -15.44 8.97
CA LEU A 309 -9.05 -15.07 9.28
C LEU A 309 -10.04 -16.17 8.89
N MET A 310 -9.89 -16.81 7.72
CA MET A 310 -10.75 -17.92 7.30
C MET A 310 -10.69 -19.08 8.29
N ASN A 311 -9.49 -19.43 8.76
CA ASN A 311 -9.32 -20.52 9.72
C ASN A 311 -9.86 -20.17 11.11
N GLU A 312 -9.73 -18.92 11.55
CA GLU A 312 -10.34 -18.46 12.81
C GLU A 312 -11.89 -18.52 12.73
N LEU A 313 -12.47 -18.02 11.63
CA LEU A 313 -13.92 -17.95 11.45
C LEU A 313 -14.56 -19.30 11.12
N ASN A 314 -13.77 -20.21 10.53
CA ASN A 314 -14.18 -21.55 10.18
C ASN A 314 -12.99 -22.52 10.29
N PRO A 315 -12.77 -23.13 11.47
CA PRO A 315 -11.67 -24.07 11.69
C PRO A 315 -11.63 -25.26 10.71
N SER A 316 -12.79 -25.64 10.15
CA SER A 316 -12.88 -26.70 9.12
C SER A 316 -12.23 -26.32 7.79
N TYR A 317 -11.92 -25.04 7.54
CA TYR A 317 -11.11 -24.62 6.39
C TYR A 317 -9.70 -25.25 6.42
N ASN A 318 -9.17 -25.53 7.62
CA ASN A 318 -7.88 -26.20 7.83
C ASN A 318 -6.73 -25.54 7.04
N GLY A 319 -6.67 -24.21 7.08
CA GLY A 319 -5.75 -23.38 6.29
C GLY A 319 -4.30 -23.41 6.77
N GLY A 320 -4.00 -24.07 7.90
CA GLY A 320 -2.69 -23.99 8.55
C GLY A 320 -1.52 -24.44 7.67
N ALA A 321 -1.70 -25.46 6.83
CA ALA A 321 -0.65 -25.90 5.91
C ALA A 321 -0.36 -24.86 4.82
N LYS A 322 -1.42 -24.28 4.22
CA LYS A 322 -1.31 -23.22 3.21
C LYS A 322 -0.62 -21.98 3.80
N ALA A 323 -1.06 -21.54 4.99
CA ALA A 323 -0.45 -20.41 5.68
C ALA A 323 1.05 -20.64 5.98
N ARG A 324 1.41 -21.83 6.48
CA ARG A 324 2.82 -22.18 6.76
C ARG A 324 3.70 -22.11 5.52
N THR A 325 3.22 -22.58 4.36
CA THR A 325 3.99 -22.49 3.10
C THR A 325 4.31 -21.04 2.75
N LEU A 326 3.31 -20.15 2.83
CA LEU A 326 3.50 -18.72 2.54
C LEU A 326 4.42 -18.04 3.56
N VAL A 327 4.25 -18.32 4.85
CA VAL A 327 5.10 -17.75 5.91
C VAL A 327 6.54 -18.21 5.74
N ASN A 328 6.79 -19.51 5.52
CA ASN A 328 8.14 -20.00 5.27
C ASN A 328 8.78 -19.33 4.05
N ALA A 329 8.02 -19.09 2.98
CA ALA A 329 8.51 -18.36 1.82
C ALA A 329 8.81 -16.89 2.13
N ALA A 330 7.98 -16.25 2.97
CA ALA A 330 8.13 -14.84 3.33
C ALA A 330 9.27 -14.55 4.33
N LEU A 331 9.69 -15.55 5.11
CA LEU A 331 10.81 -15.45 6.05
C LEU A 331 12.15 -15.96 5.48
N ASP A 332 12.11 -16.60 4.32
CA ASP A 332 13.31 -17.11 3.68
C ASP A 332 14.12 -15.97 3.05
N ARG A 333 15.21 -15.60 3.74
CA ARG A 333 16.13 -14.52 3.36
C ARG A 333 16.88 -14.78 2.04
N SER A 334 16.73 -15.97 1.43
CA SER A 334 17.23 -16.26 0.09
C SER A 334 16.24 -15.96 -1.04
N LYS A 335 14.99 -15.60 -0.72
CA LYS A 335 13.91 -15.40 -1.68
C LYS A 335 13.61 -13.92 -1.95
N GLY A 336 12.78 -13.69 -2.97
CA GLY A 336 12.50 -12.38 -3.56
C GLY A 336 11.70 -11.39 -2.71
N LEU A 337 11.40 -11.67 -1.43
CA LEU A 337 10.92 -10.63 -0.52
C LEU A 337 12.07 -9.88 0.16
N PHE A 338 13.31 -10.36 0.06
CA PHE A 338 14.50 -9.75 0.64
C PHE A 338 15.44 -9.20 -0.44
N ASP A 339 16.30 -8.22 -0.08
CA ASP A 339 17.39 -7.77 -0.97
C ASP A 339 18.44 -8.88 -1.11
N THR A 340 18.21 -9.78 -2.06
CA THR A 340 19.09 -10.92 -2.34
C THR A 340 20.43 -10.51 -2.96
N SER A 341 20.61 -9.24 -3.33
CA SER A 341 21.90 -8.74 -3.82
C SER A 341 22.94 -8.59 -2.70
N VAL A 342 22.50 -8.49 -1.44
CA VAL A 342 23.40 -8.48 -0.28
C VAL A 342 23.95 -9.89 -0.03
N THR A 343 25.28 -10.04 0.04
CA THR A 343 25.92 -11.35 0.21
C THR A 343 25.62 -11.99 1.57
N ASN A 344 25.68 -11.22 2.66
CA ASN A 344 25.39 -11.74 4.00
C ASN A 344 23.88 -11.77 4.26
N ALA A 345 23.30 -12.97 4.40
CA ALA A 345 21.88 -13.17 4.68
C ALA A 345 21.41 -12.48 5.98
N GLU A 346 22.28 -12.31 6.98
CA GLU A 346 21.94 -11.60 8.23
C GLU A 346 21.76 -10.10 8.04
N HIS A 347 22.21 -9.53 6.92
CA HIS A 347 22.02 -8.12 6.56
C HIS A 347 20.97 -7.94 5.46
N ARG A 348 20.24 -9.00 5.12
CA ARG A 348 19.08 -8.93 4.23
C ARG A 348 17.84 -8.53 5.01
N TYR A 349 17.16 -7.52 4.49
CA TYR A 349 15.87 -7.02 4.95
C TYR A 349 14.87 -7.10 3.81
N TRP A 350 13.59 -7.06 4.15
CA TRP A 350 12.52 -6.92 3.17
C TRP A 350 12.78 -5.69 2.31
N TRP A 351 12.65 -5.86 1.00
CA TRP A 351 13.09 -4.88 0.01
C TRP A 351 11.90 -4.40 -0.83
N ASP A 352 11.15 -3.45 -0.28
CA ASP A 352 10.08 -2.77 -0.99
C ASP A 352 9.81 -1.42 -0.32
N ASN A 353 8.68 -0.81 -0.62
CA ASN A 353 8.21 0.33 0.13
C ASN A 353 7.50 -0.10 1.42
N VAL A 354 7.60 0.75 2.45
CA VAL A 354 6.96 0.55 3.76
C VAL A 354 5.44 0.36 3.68
N PHE A 355 4.77 0.99 2.72
CA PHE A 355 3.32 0.85 2.53
C PHE A 355 2.89 -0.46 1.85
N PHE A 356 3.85 -1.20 1.27
CA PHE A 356 3.63 -2.59 0.87
C PHE A 356 4.02 -3.56 1.98
N CYS A 357 5.15 -3.32 2.67
CA CYS A 357 5.61 -4.19 3.75
C CYS A 357 4.66 -4.20 4.95
N GLN A 358 3.94 -3.12 5.21
CA GLN A 358 2.96 -3.07 6.30
C GLN A 358 1.88 -4.18 6.20
N LEU A 359 1.46 -4.55 4.98
CA LEU A 359 0.49 -5.63 4.77
C LEU A 359 1.11 -7.02 4.94
N LEU A 360 2.42 -7.16 4.72
CA LEU A 360 3.15 -8.36 5.10
C LEU A 360 3.22 -8.51 6.62
N VAL A 361 3.57 -7.42 7.31
CA VAL A 361 3.62 -7.40 8.79
C VAL A 361 2.26 -7.75 9.38
N GLU A 362 1.17 -7.18 8.86
CA GLU A 362 -0.18 -7.52 9.30
C GLU A 362 -0.54 -9.00 9.06
N GLY A 363 -0.24 -9.55 7.88
CA GLY A 363 -0.47 -10.96 7.61
C GLY A 363 0.31 -11.89 8.54
N LEU A 364 1.58 -11.59 8.79
CA LEU A 364 2.41 -12.36 9.71
C LEU A 364 1.94 -12.25 11.16
N ALA A 365 1.46 -11.07 11.58
CA ALA A 365 0.88 -10.85 12.90
C ALA A 365 -0.38 -11.72 13.11
N GLU A 366 -1.27 -11.74 12.10
CA GLU A 366 -2.46 -12.58 12.12
C GLU A 366 -2.12 -14.07 12.12
N TYR A 367 -1.07 -14.49 11.42
CA TYR A 367 -0.56 -15.86 11.52
C TYR A 367 -0.11 -16.20 12.94
N VAL A 368 0.67 -15.33 13.59
CA VAL A 368 1.12 -15.56 14.97
C VAL A 368 -0.08 -15.67 15.91
N ARG A 369 -1.09 -14.82 15.73
CA ARG A 369 -2.31 -14.83 16.54
C ARG A 369 -3.11 -16.12 16.41
N VAL A 370 -3.26 -16.63 15.18
CA VAL A 370 -4.14 -17.78 14.89
C VAL A 370 -3.41 -19.11 15.03
N PHE A 371 -2.18 -19.22 14.51
CA PHE A 371 -1.43 -20.48 14.41
C PHE A 371 -0.19 -20.53 15.30
N GLY A 372 0.14 -19.46 16.01
CA GLY A 372 1.41 -19.37 16.74
C GLY A 372 1.56 -20.39 17.87
N ASN A 373 0.45 -20.83 18.47
CA ASN A 373 0.46 -21.89 19.48
C ASN A 373 0.79 -23.27 18.87
N ASP A 374 0.33 -23.52 17.65
CA ASP A 374 0.55 -24.78 16.92
C ASP A 374 1.97 -24.87 16.38
N ASN A 375 2.60 -23.73 16.08
CA ASN A 375 3.98 -23.67 15.60
C ASN A 375 4.76 -22.52 16.26
N LYS A 376 5.13 -22.74 17.53
CA LYS A 376 5.89 -21.77 18.34
C LYS A 376 7.24 -21.39 17.72
N ALA A 377 7.90 -22.33 17.05
CA ALA A 377 9.18 -22.06 16.40
C ALA A 377 9.03 -21.05 15.25
N LEU A 378 8.05 -21.25 14.37
CA LEU A 378 7.78 -20.32 13.28
C LEU A 378 7.27 -18.98 13.79
N ALA A 379 6.42 -18.98 14.82
CA ALA A 379 5.98 -17.75 15.48
C ALA A 379 7.18 -16.96 16.06
N SER A 380 8.15 -17.65 16.66
CA SER A 380 9.38 -17.01 17.15
C SER A 380 10.22 -16.42 16.01
N GLN A 381 10.31 -17.07 14.86
CA GLN A 381 11.02 -16.54 13.69
C GLN A 381 10.36 -15.26 13.16
N ILE A 382 9.03 -15.22 13.10
CA ILE A 382 8.27 -14.01 12.74
C ILE A 382 8.62 -12.86 13.68
N LYS A 383 8.61 -13.11 15.00
CA LYS A 383 8.95 -12.08 16.01
C LYS A 383 10.38 -11.56 15.85
N THR A 384 11.32 -12.45 15.53
CA THR A 384 12.69 -12.05 15.21
C THR A 384 12.73 -11.13 13.98
N GLU A 385 11.99 -11.43 12.92
CA GLU A 385 11.93 -10.56 11.75
C GLU A 385 11.21 -9.24 12.04
N PHE A 386 10.17 -9.24 12.89
CA PHE A 386 9.57 -7.99 13.38
C PHE A 386 10.60 -7.10 14.05
N GLN A 387 11.37 -7.63 15.00
CA GLN A 387 12.42 -6.87 15.69
C GLN A 387 13.44 -6.30 14.70
N ARG A 388 13.96 -7.15 13.80
CA ARG A 388 14.95 -6.74 12.80
C ARG A 388 14.46 -5.60 11.93
N HIS A 389 13.21 -5.67 11.45
CA HIS A 389 12.67 -4.67 10.53
C HIS A 389 12.24 -3.39 11.23
N THR A 390 11.65 -3.46 12.42
CA THR A 390 11.35 -2.23 13.19
C THR A 390 12.63 -1.48 13.52
N ASP A 391 13.67 -2.20 13.94
CA ASP A 391 14.95 -1.58 14.22
C ASP A 391 15.61 -0.99 12.98
N TYR A 392 15.58 -1.69 11.84
CA TYR A 392 16.09 -1.20 10.56
C TYR A 392 15.39 0.11 10.14
N ILE A 393 14.06 0.11 10.16
CA ILE A 393 13.25 1.28 9.79
C ILE A 393 13.57 2.46 10.71
N MET A 394 13.51 2.26 12.03
CA MET A 394 13.75 3.33 13.00
C MET A 394 15.21 3.82 13.04
N THR A 395 16.16 3.07 12.48
CA THR A 395 17.58 3.45 12.44
C THR A 395 17.94 4.17 11.15
N TYR A 396 17.46 3.67 10.00
CA TYR A 396 17.94 4.10 8.69
C TYR A 396 16.94 4.87 7.85
N LEU A 397 15.63 4.75 8.11
CA LEU A 397 14.61 5.47 7.35
C LEU A 397 14.18 6.77 8.02
N LYS A 398 14.44 6.93 9.33
CA LYS A 398 14.12 8.16 10.07
C LYS A 398 15.05 9.28 9.63
N ASP A 399 14.47 10.37 9.14
CA ASP A 399 15.19 11.59 8.83
C ASP A 399 15.42 12.39 10.12
N GLY A 400 16.68 12.74 10.37
CA GLY A 400 17.07 13.49 11.56
C GLY A 400 16.62 14.95 11.56
N SER A 401 16.21 15.49 10.40
CA SER A 401 15.85 16.90 10.27
C SER A 401 14.42 17.22 10.70
N ASP A 402 13.48 16.30 10.46
CA ASP A 402 12.05 16.49 10.78
C ASP A 402 11.44 15.33 11.59
N GLY A 403 12.18 14.24 11.80
CA GLY A 403 11.70 13.07 12.52
C GLY A 403 10.68 12.22 11.75
N LEU A 404 10.40 12.54 10.49
CA LEU A 404 9.58 11.76 9.57
C LEU A 404 10.43 10.72 8.84
N TYR A 405 9.77 9.79 8.15
CA TYR A 405 10.42 8.64 7.54
C TYR A 405 10.42 8.71 6.02
N TRP A 406 11.47 8.15 5.42
CA TRP A 406 11.51 7.79 4.00
C TRP A 406 10.62 6.59 3.73
N ARG A 407 10.13 6.44 2.48
CA ARG A 407 9.13 5.42 2.13
C ARG A 407 9.75 4.13 1.59
N GLY A 408 10.96 4.17 1.02
CA GLY A 408 11.67 3.01 0.49
C GLY A 408 12.50 2.29 1.54
N LEU A 409 12.47 0.95 1.56
CA LEU A 409 13.42 0.13 2.35
C LEU A 409 14.74 -0.08 1.60
N GLU A 410 14.77 0.16 0.30
CA GLU A 410 15.99 0.14 -0.52
C GLU A 410 16.80 1.42 -0.29
N LEU A 411 17.65 1.44 0.74
CA LEU A 411 18.39 2.64 1.16
C LEU A 411 19.21 3.31 0.04
N TYR A 412 19.75 2.54 -0.91
CA TYR A 412 20.51 3.07 -2.05
C TYR A 412 19.66 3.81 -3.10
N THR A 413 18.34 3.82 -2.93
CA THR A 413 17.39 4.54 -3.79
C THR A 413 16.93 5.86 -3.17
N ILE A 414 17.22 6.12 -1.89
CA ILE A 414 16.65 7.29 -1.20
C ILE A 414 17.59 8.49 -1.42
N ASN A 415 18.74 8.54 -0.75
CA ASN A 415 19.73 9.62 -0.88
C ASN A 415 21.17 9.09 -0.59
N GLU A 416 22.16 9.98 -0.61
CA GLU A 416 23.56 9.61 -0.36
C GLU A 416 23.80 9.14 1.08
N ASP A 417 23.14 9.73 2.07
CA ASP A 417 23.32 9.36 3.48
C ASP A 417 22.83 7.93 3.74
N THR A 418 21.66 7.59 3.19
CA THR A 418 21.11 6.23 3.28
C THR A 418 21.92 5.24 2.45
N LEU A 419 22.47 5.64 1.29
CA LEU A 419 23.42 4.81 0.55
C LEU A 419 24.68 4.53 1.37
N ALA A 420 25.25 5.52 2.06
CA ALA A 420 26.41 5.32 2.93
C ALA A 420 26.08 4.36 4.08
N ALA A 421 24.88 4.48 4.67
CA ALA A 421 24.39 3.54 5.68
C ALA A 421 24.25 2.11 5.11
N TYR A 422 23.69 1.96 3.90
CA TYR A 422 23.61 0.66 3.21
C TYR A 422 24.97 0.02 3.04
N LYS A 423 25.96 0.77 2.53
CA LYS A 423 27.33 0.27 2.32
C LYS A 423 27.95 -0.21 3.63
N THR A 424 27.75 0.55 4.71
CA THR A 424 28.25 0.22 6.05
C THR A 424 27.56 -1.04 6.60
N LEU A 425 26.23 -1.11 6.50
CA LEU A 425 25.43 -2.22 7.00
C LEU A 425 25.73 -3.53 6.26
N THR A 426 25.78 -3.48 4.93
CA THR A 426 25.82 -4.67 4.06
C THR A 426 27.22 -5.11 3.66
N GLY A 427 28.19 -4.19 3.69
CA GLY A 427 29.53 -4.38 3.11
C GLY A 427 29.58 -4.24 1.59
N ASP A 428 28.47 -3.98 0.89
CA ASP A 428 28.45 -3.74 -0.56
C ASP A 428 28.97 -2.33 -0.87
N THR A 429 30.29 -2.18 -0.87
CA THR A 429 30.97 -0.91 -1.17
C THR A 429 30.82 -0.48 -2.63
N THR A 430 30.36 -1.36 -3.52
CA THR A 430 30.28 -1.14 -4.98
C THR A 430 28.96 -0.53 -5.42
N ARG A 431 27.91 -0.60 -4.59
CA ARG A 431 26.58 -0.08 -4.89
C ARG A 431 26.62 1.38 -5.33
N GLN A 432 26.00 1.65 -6.48
CA GLN A 432 25.78 2.99 -7.02
C GLN A 432 24.38 3.50 -6.64
N PRO A 433 24.20 4.83 -6.48
CA PRO A 433 22.89 5.39 -6.24
C PRO A 433 21.96 5.13 -7.42
N LYS A 434 20.71 4.77 -7.13
CA LYS A 434 19.65 4.63 -8.15
C LYS A 434 18.65 5.80 -8.15
N TYR A 435 18.48 6.44 -7.00
CA TYR A 435 17.50 7.51 -6.72
C TYR A 435 16.09 7.25 -7.26
N ALA A 436 15.18 6.83 -6.38
CA ALA A 436 13.77 6.70 -6.71
C ALA A 436 13.16 8.08 -6.96
N GLN A 437 12.43 8.22 -8.06
CA GLN A 437 11.76 9.45 -8.41
C GLN A 437 10.60 9.76 -7.42
N GLU A 438 10.01 8.72 -6.84
CA GLU A 438 8.89 8.76 -5.89
C GLU A 438 9.29 9.24 -4.48
N GLU A 439 10.60 9.32 -4.20
CA GLU A 439 11.20 9.95 -3.00
C GLU A 439 11.46 11.45 -3.20
N ARG A 440 11.08 12.01 -4.36
CA ARG A 440 11.36 13.40 -4.75
C ARG A 440 10.07 14.20 -4.93
N TYR A 441 10.21 15.52 -4.84
CA TYR A 441 9.16 16.43 -5.30
C TYR A 441 8.90 16.24 -6.80
N TYR A 442 7.64 16.39 -7.16
CA TYR A 442 7.06 16.05 -8.46
C TYR A 442 6.46 17.26 -9.19
N ASP A 443 6.59 18.46 -8.63
CA ASP A 443 6.17 19.69 -9.30
C ASP A 443 6.97 19.93 -10.59
N ALA A 444 6.43 20.78 -11.46
CA ALA A 444 7.00 21.06 -12.78
C ALA A 444 8.48 21.51 -12.70
N ALA A 445 8.82 22.34 -11.70
CA ALA A 445 10.20 22.79 -11.49
C ALA A 445 11.13 21.62 -11.13
N SER A 446 10.68 20.70 -10.27
CA SER A 446 11.44 19.51 -9.90
C SER A 446 11.57 18.53 -11.07
N LYS A 447 10.50 18.32 -11.84
CA LYS A 447 10.53 17.41 -13.01
C LYS A 447 11.44 17.88 -14.12
N ALA A 448 11.74 19.18 -14.19
CA ALA A 448 12.73 19.75 -15.10
C ALA A 448 14.19 19.42 -14.72
N LEU A 449 14.43 18.97 -13.48
CA LEU A 449 15.75 18.60 -12.98
C LEU A 449 16.01 17.09 -13.11
N PRO A 450 17.28 16.67 -13.27
CA PRO A 450 17.69 15.29 -13.04
C PRO A 450 17.26 14.80 -11.64
N ILE A 451 16.89 13.53 -11.50
CA ILE A 451 16.33 12.98 -10.23
C ILE A 451 17.26 13.25 -9.04
N ALA A 452 18.58 13.12 -9.23
CA ALA A 452 19.60 13.38 -8.22
C ALA A 452 19.59 14.81 -7.66
N GLN A 453 19.08 15.77 -8.43
CA GLN A 453 19.04 17.20 -8.08
C GLN A 453 17.67 17.63 -7.54
N ARG A 454 16.67 16.75 -7.55
CA ARG A 454 15.33 17.07 -7.03
C ARG A 454 15.35 17.07 -5.51
N GLY A 455 14.57 17.97 -4.91
CA GLY A 455 14.36 17.97 -3.46
C GLY A 455 13.63 16.70 -3.00
N MET A 456 13.93 16.25 -1.78
CA MET A 456 13.29 15.09 -1.16
C MET A 456 11.87 15.41 -0.71
N ALA A 457 10.96 14.44 -0.86
CA ALA A 457 9.57 14.58 -0.45
C ALA A 457 9.21 13.56 0.63
N LYS A 458 8.55 14.04 1.70
CA LYS A 458 7.80 13.17 2.62
C LYS A 458 6.43 12.88 2.04
N THR A 459 5.96 11.65 2.19
CA THR A 459 4.67 11.20 1.68
C THR A 459 3.77 10.68 2.80
N VAL A 460 2.47 10.91 2.65
CA VAL A 460 1.40 10.40 3.51
C VAL A 460 1.44 8.89 3.55
N ILE A 461 1.53 8.24 2.37
CA ILE A 461 1.54 6.78 2.29
C ILE A 461 2.77 6.18 2.99
N GLY A 462 3.92 6.87 2.92
CA GLY A 462 5.15 6.46 3.60
C GLY A 462 5.01 6.51 5.12
N GLN A 463 4.51 7.63 5.67
CA GLN A 463 4.34 7.76 7.12
C GLN A 463 3.31 6.76 7.65
N GLY A 464 2.17 6.62 6.96
CA GLY A 464 1.16 5.63 7.32
C GLY A 464 1.71 4.21 7.31
N GLY A 465 2.47 3.83 6.28
CA GLY A 465 3.12 2.53 6.19
C GLY A 465 4.08 2.25 7.35
N VAL A 466 4.94 3.21 7.71
CA VAL A 466 5.85 3.06 8.86
C VAL A 466 5.07 2.93 10.16
N ALA A 467 4.13 3.84 10.43
CA ALA A 467 3.33 3.81 11.66
C ALA A 467 2.64 2.45 11.83
N ARG A 468 2.01 1.93 10.77
CA ARG A 468 1.38 0.60 10.77
C ARG A 468 2.39 -0.51 11.06
N ILE A 469 3.56 -0.53 10.40
CA ILE A 469 4.59 -1.55 10.66
C ILE A 469 4.97 -1.55 12.15
N LEU A 470 5.35 -0.39 12.69
CA LEU A 470 5.82 -0.28 14.07
C LEU A 470 4.75 -0.75 15.06
N LEU A 471 3.52 -0.24 14.92
CA LEU A 471 2.42 -0.47 15.88
C LEU A 471 1.80 -1.87 15.80
N ILE A 472 1.87 -2.54 14.64
CA ILE A 472 1.41 -3.92 14.49
C ILE A 472 2.48 -4.89 14.98
N ALA A 473 3.74 -4.70 14.56
CA ALA A 473 4.85 -5.57 14.95
C ALA A 473 5.08 -5.57 16.46
N ALA A 474 5.02 -4.40 17.11
CA ALA A 474 5.27 -4.25 18.55
C ALA A 474 4.30 -5.03 19.45
N ARG A 475 3.14 -5.49 18.95
CA ARG A 475 2.23 -6.37 19.71
C ARG A 475 2.83 -7.73 20.03
N TYR A 476 3.91 -8.09 19.34
CA TYR A 476 4.52 -9.42 19.40
C TYR A 476 6.02 -9.40 19.75
N LEU A 477 6.61 -8.20 19.94
CA LEU A 477 7.92 -8.00 20.54
C LEU A 477 7.80 -8.12 22.06
#